data_AF-A0A8T1NRR6-F1
#
_entry.id   AF-A0A8T1NRR6-F1
#
_cell.length_a   1.000
_cell.length_b   1.000
_cell.length_c   1.000
_cell.angle_alpha   90.00
_cell.angle_beta   90.00
_cell.angle_gamma   90.00
#
_symmetry.space_group_name_H-M   'P 1'
#
loop_
_entity.id
_entity.type
_entity.pdbx_description
1 polymer ?
#
loop_
_entity_poly.entity_id
_entity_poly.type
_entity_poly.pdbx_seq_one_letter_code
_entity_poly.pdbx_strand_id
1 'polypeptide(L)'
;MAETASSEQPKKQEQQASSIPSIAEDVRRTVSEFGLSVRDLVFQYRSYEDAFFQKINDKLIRVREHPAAAVGFALSAAFLLVPGPRKFLFRHTLGRLQSEEARFVRAEKNVKELGLSVDLMKKESKKLLERAALAEEEMLRGYAGLKHAGRQIQHRVMSVCGVEAQAADLMDMLREIPGREALKLRAEIASMTSLLKQQRITLDKRIMKFSELGVPEK
;
A
#
# COMPACT_ATOMS: atom_id res chain seq x y z
N MET A 1 -33.92 20.16 -62.98
CA MET A 1 -35.31 19.82 -63.32
C MET A 1 -35.36 18.31 -63.44
N ALA A 2 -36.15 17.54 -62.71
CA ALA A 2 -37.10 17.83 -61.63
C ALA A 2 -37.24 16.53 -60.81
N GLU A 3 -37.75 16.71 -59.60
CA GLU A 3 -37.97 15.77 -58.50
C GLU A 3 -38.50 14.37 -58.83
N THR A 4 -37.92 13.42 -58.12
CA THR A 4 -38.46 12.13 -57.68
C THR A 4 -39.63 12.29 -56.70
N ALA A 5 -40.71 11.52 -56.86
CA ALA A 5 -41.54 10.94 -55.76
C ALA A 5 -42.63 10.07 -56.39
N SER A 6 -42.75 8.78 -56.04
CA SER A 6 -43.78 8.23 -55.11
C SER A 6 -44.49 7.11 -55.91
N SER A 7 -44.90 5.92 -55.46
CA SER A 7 -45.06 5.24 -54.17
C SER A 7 -45.35 3.77 -54.54
N GLU A 8 -44.48 2.82 -54.23
CA GLU A 8 -44.59 1.88 -53.10
C GLU A 8 -45.99 1.29 -52.81
N GLN A 9 -46.12 -0.01 -53.04
CA GLN A 9 -47.17 -0.89 -52.55
C GLN A 9 -47.07 -1.10 -51.04
N PRO A 10 -48.21 -1.17 -50.30
CA PRO A 10 -48.23 -1.78 -48.98
C PRO A 10 -49.15 -3.02 -48.99
N LYS A 11 -48.57 -4.21 -48.93
CA LYS A 11 -49.28 -5.46 -48.57
C LYS A 11 -48.52 -6.33 -47.55
N LYS A 12 -47.68 -5.71 -46.72
CA LYS A 12 -46.94 -6.42 -45.65
C LYS A 12 -47.13 -5.84 -44.24
N GLN A 13 -48.03 -4.89 -44.01
CA GLN A 13 -48.23 -4.28 -42.68
C GLN A 13 -49.50 -4.73 -41.94
N GLU A 14 -50.44 -5.44 -42.57
CA GLU A 14 -51.72 -5.75 -41.92
C GLU A 14 -51.73 -7.07 -41.11
N GLN A 15 -50.70 -7.92 -41.26
CA GLN A 15 -50.52 -9.13 -40.43
C GLN A 15 -49.68 -8.88 -39.17
N GLN A 16 -49.01 -7.74 -39.06
CA GLN A 16 -48.16 -7.41 -37.92
C GLN A 16 -48.94 -6.71 -36.79
N ALA A 17 -50.10 -6.10 -37.08
CA ALA A 17 -50.92 -5.37 -36.11
C ALA A 17 -51.91 -6.25 -35.32
N SER A 18 -52.37 -7.39 -35.88
CA SER A 18 -53.27 -8.33 -35.18
C SER A 18 -52.53 -9.31 -34.26
N SER A 19 -51.21 -9.43 -34.42
CA SER A 19 -50.36 -10.34 -33.64
C SER A 19 -49.96 -9.76 -32.28
N ILE A 20 -49.89 -8.43 -32.16
CA ILE A 20 -49.48 -7.74 -30.91
C ILE A 20 -50.48 -7.92 -29.76
N PRO A 21 -51.81 -7.74 -29.96
CA PRO A 21 -52.77 -7.98 -28.88
C PRO A 21 -52.87 -9.46 -28.50
N SER A 22 -52.68 -10.40 -29.43
CA SER A 22 -52.71 -11.83 -29.09
C SER A 22 -51.45 -12.26 -28.32
N ILE A 23 -50.27 -11.76 -28.68
CA ILE A 23 -49.03 -12.00 -27.94
C ILE A 23 -49.10 -11.37 -26.54
N ALA A 24 -49.67 -10.17 -26.41
CA ALA A 24 -49.85 -9.52 -25.11
C ALA A 24 -50.82 -10.29 -24.19
N GLU A 25 -51.89 -10.86 -24.76
CA GLU A 25 -52.80 -11.77 -24.06
C GLU A 25 -52.13 -13.10 -23.70
N ASP A 26 -51.27 -13.66 -24.56
CA ASP A 26 -50.57 -14.92 -24.33
C ASP A 26 -49.45 -14.78 -23.28
N VAL A 27 -48.74 -13.65 -23.28
CA VAL A 27 -47.80 -13.27 -22.22
C VAL A 27 -48.54 -13.04 -20.90
N ARG A 28 -49.72 -12.40 -20.93
CA ARG A 28 -50.54 -12.21 -19.73
C ARG A 28 -51.06 -13.55 -19.20
N ARG A 29 -51.43 -14.49 -20.07
CA ARG A 29 -51.84 -15.85 -19.70
C ARG A 29 -50.69 -16.65 -19.13
N THR A 30 -49.53 -16.70 -19.80
CA THR A 30 -48.35 -17.40 -19.28
C THR A 30 -47.85 -16.81 -17.96
N VAL A 31 -47.86 -15.48 -17.79
CA VAL A 31 -47.52 -14.84 -16.51
C VAL A 31 -48.57 -15.16 -15.43
N SER A 32 -49.85 -15.25 -15.80
CA SER A 32 -50.91 -15.63 -14.86
C SER A 32 -50.86 -17.11 -14.50
N GLU A 33 -50.58 -18.00 -15.45
CA GLU A 33 -50.38 -19.44 -15.25
C GLU A 33 -49.13 -19.72 -14.42
N PHE A 34 -48.03 -19.00 -14.67
CA PHE A 34 -46.83 -19.07 -13.84
C PHE A 34 -47.10 -18.50 -12.44
N GLY A 35 -47.86 -17.42 -12.35
CA GLY A 35 -48.33 -16.85 -11.09
C GLY A 35 -49.22 -17.82 -10.30
N LEU A 36 -50.09 -18.57 -10.98
CA LEU A 36 -50.92 -19.63 -10.40
C LEU A 36 -50.08 -20.83 -9.99
N SER A 37 -49.12 -21.28 -10.81
CA SER A 37 -48.20 -22.38 -10.48
C SER A 37 -47.28 -22.05 -9.31
N VAL A 38 -46.78 -20.81 -9.24
CA VAL A 38 -46.01 -20.31 -8.08
C VAL A 38 -46.91 -20.20 -6.86
N ARG A 39 -48.16 -19.73 -7.00
CA ARG A 39 -49.12 -19.73 -5.90
C ARG A 39 -49.43 -21.14 -5.43
N ASP A 40 -49.64 -22.09 -6.33
CA ASP A 40 -49.91 -23.49 -6.01
C ASP A 40 -48.71 -24.16 -5.35
N LEU A 41 -47.48 -23.86 -5.80
CA LEU A 41 -46.25 -24.30 -5.13
C LEU A 41 -46.15 -23.67 -3.73
N VAL A 42 -46.49 -22.40 -3.58
CA VAL A 42 -46.51 -21.70 -2.29
C VAL A 42 -47.63 -22.24 -1.38
N PHE A 43 -48.79 -22.63 -1.91
CA PHE A 43 -49.88 -23.24 -1.16
C PHE A 43 -49.56 -24.68 -0.76
N GLN A 44 -48.97 -25.47 -1.66
CA GLN A 44 -48.44 -26.81 -1.38
C GLN A 44 -47.37 -26.70 -0.29
N TYR A 45 -46.41 -25.79 -0.46
CA TYR A 45 -45.36 -25.54 0.51
C TYR A 45 -45.92 -25.08 1.86
N ARG A 46 -46.90 -24.16 1.87
CA ARG A 46 -47.60 -23.76 3.10
C ARG A 46 -48.36 -24.91 3.74
N SER A 47 -48.98 -25.80 2.97
CA SER A 47 -49.68 -26.96 3.50
C SER A 47 -48.70 -27.97 4.13
N TYR A 48 -47.53 -28.16 3.51
CA TYR A 48 -46.44 -28.94 4.10
C TYR A 48 -45.87 -28.28 5.35
N GLU A 49 -45.67 -26.96 5.34
CA GLU A 49 -45.24 -26.19 6.51
C GLU A 49 -46.26 -26.29 7.64
N ASP A 50 -47.54 -26.04 7.37
CA ASP A 50 -48.61 -26.11 8.37
C ASP A 50 -48.75 -27.53 8.94
N ALA A 51 -48.70 -28.58 8.12
CA ALA A 51 -48.73 -29.96 8.59
C ALA A 51 -47.48 -30.31 9.42
N PHE A 52 -46.32 -29.78 9.05
CA PHE A 52 -45.06 -29.96 9.78
C PHE A 52 -45.11 -29.23 11.13
N PHE A 53 -45.53 -27.97 11.15
CA PHE A 53 -45.67 -27.18 12.37
C PHE A 53 -46.79 -27.70 13.27
N GLN A 54 -47.90 -28.17 12.72
CA GLN A 54 -48.97 -28.81 13.49
C GLN A 54 -48.48 -30.11 14.13
N LYS A 55 -47.72 -30.95 13.40
CA LYS A 55 -47.10 -32.16 13.96
C LYS A 55 -46.01 -31.86 14.98
N ILE A 56 -45.28 -30.75 14.82
CA ILE A 56 -44.35 -30.25 15.84
C ILE A 56 -45.12 -29.79 17.07
N ASN A 57 -46.20 -29.03 16.91
CA ASN A 57 -47.02 -28.52 18.01
C ASN A 57 -47.74 -29.65 18.76
N ASP A 58 -48.28 -30.65 18.06
CA ASP A 58 -48.86 -31.86 18.66
C ASP A 58 -47.81 -32.64 19.46
N LYS A 59 -46.59 -32.76 18.92
CA LYS A 59 -45.45 -33.34 19.63
C LYS A 59 -44.98 -32.45 20.77
N LEU A 60 -45.09 -31.13 20.67
CA LEU A 60 -44.73 -30.16 21.71
C LEU A 60 -45.70 -30.25 22.89
N ILE A 61 -47.00 -30.42 22.61
CA ILE A 61 -48.04 -30.70 23.60
C ILE A 61 -47.75 -32.03 24.31
N ARG A 62 -47.30 -33.07 23.58
CA ARG A 62 -46.85 -34.36 24.16
C ARG A 62 -45.53 -34.25 24.94
N VAL A 63 -44.61 -33.38 24.52
CA VAL A 63 -43.33 -33.10 25.17
C VAL A 63 -43.50 -32.40 26.53
N ARG A 64 -44.67 -31.79 26.80
CA ARG A 64 -45.04 -31.28 28.12
C ARG A 64 -45.06 -32.38 29.20
N GLU A 65 -45.18 -33.65 28.80
CA GLU A 65 -45.11 -34.82 29.69
C GLU A 65 -43.64 -35.23 30.02
N HIS A 66 -42.66 -34.74 29.25
CA HIS A 66 -41.23 -35.00 29.43
C HIS A 66 -40.40 -33.70 29.34
N PRO A 67 -40.42 -32.85 30.39
CA PRO A 67 -39.79 -31.53 30.38
C PRO A 67 -38.29 -31.56 30.09
N ALA A 68 -37.58 -32.64 30.45
CA ALA A 68 -36.15 -32.79 30.19
C ALA A 68 -35.82 -32.90 28.68
N ALA A 69 -36.67 -33.55 27.88
CA ALA A 69 -36.47 -33.70 26.44
C ALA A 69 -36.74 -32.38 25.69
N ALA A 70 -37.74 -31.61 26.14
CA ALA A 70 -38.10 -30.30 25.58
C ALA A 70 -36.92 -29.32 25.61
N VAL A 71 -36.21 -29.27 26.74
CA VAL A 71 -35.08 -28.39 26.96
C VAL A 71 -33.94 -28.72 25.99
N GLY A 72 -33.67 -29.99 25.73
CA GLY A 72 -32.65 -30.42 24.76
C GLY A 72 -32.95 -29.94 23.33
N PHE A 73 -34.19 -30.09 22.86
CA PHE A 73 -34.58 -29.62 21.53
C PHE A 73 -34.51 -28.09 21.41
N ALA A 74 -35.01 -27.37 22.42
CA ALA A 74 -34.95 -25.91 22.45
C ALA A 74 -33.50 -25.40 22.41
N LEU A 75 -32.59 -26.02 23.17
CA LEU A 75 -31.16 -25.67 23.16
C LEU A 75 -30.51 -25.96 21.80
N SER A 76 -30.83 -27.09 21.15
CA SER A 76 -30.28 -27.41 19.83
C SER A 76 -30.78 -26.48 18.72
N ALA A 77 -32.06 -26.10 18.75
CA ALA A 77 -32.63 -25.14 17.82
C ALA A 77 -32.04 -23.73 18.05
N ALA A 78 -31.89 -23.32 19.31
CA ALA A 78 -31.20 -22.09 19.66
C ALA A 78 -29.76 -22.09 19.15
N PHE A 79 -29.03 -23.21 19.28
CA PHE A 79 -27.67 -23.34 18.78
C PHE A 79 -27.56 -23.16 17.26
N LEU A 80 -28.53 -23.63 16.47
CA LEU A 80 -28.51 -23.42 15.02
C LEU A 80 -28.84 -21.98 14.58
N LEU A 81 -29.61 -21.25 15.39
CA LEU A 81 -29.99 -19.86 15.11
C LEU A 81 -28.88 -18.86 15.42
N VAL A 82 -27.94 -19.20 16.32
CA VAL A 82 -26.81 -18.32 16.65
C VAL A 82 -25.83 -18.23 15.47
N PRO A 83 -25.39 -17.02 15.07
CA PRO A 83 -24.59 -16.82 13.86
C PRO A 83 -23.20 -17.50 13.87
N GLY A 84 -22.64 -17.78 15.05
CA GLY A 84 -21.34 -18.46 15.21
C GLY A 84 -21.36 -19.93 14.77
N PRO A 85 -22.10 -20.82 15.47
CA PRO A 85 -22.20 -22.23 15.13
C PRO A 85 -22.76 -22.48 13.72
N ARG A 86 -23.68 -21.63 13.25
CA ARG A 86 -24.13 -21.64 11.85
C ARG A 86 -22.95 -21.48 10.89
N LYS A 87 -22.14 -20.43 11.04
CA LYS A 87 -20.95 -20.19 10.21
C LYS A 87 -19.92 -21.32 10.34
N PHE A 88 -19.74 -21.87 11.53
CA PHE A 88 -18.85 -23.00 11.79
C PHE A 88 -19.28 -24.26 11.02
N LEU A 89 -20.57 -24.62 11.10
CA LEU A 89 -21.13 -25.74 10.34
C LEU A 89 -20.99 -25.51 8.85
N PHE A 90 -21.36 -24.33 8.32
CA PHE A 90 -21.21 -24.02 6.90
C PHE A 90 -19.76 -24.10 6.41
N ARG A 91 -18.79 -23.65 7.22
CA ARG A 91 -17.36 -23.71 6.89
C ARG A 91 -16.86 -25.16 6.81
N HIS A 92 -17.40 -26.04 7.65
CA HIS A 92 -16.93 -27.42 7.78
C HIS A 92 -17.71 -28.44 6.92
N THR A 93 -18.98 -28.18 6.61
CA THR A 93 -19.83 -29.10 5.83
C THR A 93 -19.88 -28.74 4.35
N LEU A 94 -20.11 -27.48 3.99
CA LEU A 94 -20.18 -27.06 2.58
C LEU A 94 -18.80 -26.92 1.92
N GLY A 95 -17.73 -26.69 2.69
CA GLY A 95 -16.36 -26.70 2.17
C GLY A 95 -15.96 -28.06 1.58
N ARG A 96 -16.56 -29.16 2.08
CA ARG A 96 -16.33 -30.53 1.60
C ARG A 96 -17.06 -30.85 0.30
N LEU A 97 -18.11 -30.10 -0.02
CA LEU A 97 -18.94 -30.28 -1.23
C LEU A 97 -18.49 -29.43 -2.42
N GLN A 98 -17.42 -28.64 -2.29
CA GLN A 98 -16.84 -27.95 -3.43
C GLN A 98 -16.29 -28.99 -4.42
N SER A 99 -16.84 -28.98 -5.64
CA SER A 99 -16.37 -29.80 -6.76
C SER A 99 -14.85 -29.64 -6.92
N GLU A 100 -14.18 -30.74 -7.26
CA GLU A 100 -12.74 -30.77 -7.54
C GLU A 100 -12.35 -29.71 -8.60
N GLU A 101 -13.21 -29.53 -9.60
CA GLU A 101 -13.06 -28.51 -10.65
C GLU A 101 -13.06 -27.09 -10.09
N ALA A 102 -13.94 -26.79 -9.13
CA ALA A 102 -14.00 -25.47 -8.51
C ALA A 102 -12.76 -25.17 -7.66
N ARG A 103 -12.17 -26.19 -7.03
CA ARG A 103 -10.89 -26.07 -6.32
C ARG A 103 -9.72 -25.87 -7.27
N PHE A 104 -9.71 -26.60 -8.39
CA PHE A 104 -8.67 -26.49 -9.41
C PHE A 104 -8.67 -25.12 -10.10
N VAL A 105 -9.83 -24.62 -10.55
CA VAL A 105 -9.97 -23.29 -11.15
C VAL A 105 -9.52 -22.19 -10.17
N ARG A 106 -9.85 -22.35 -8.88
CA ARG A 106 -9.38 -21.43 -7.84
C ARG A 106 -7.86 -21.48 -7.67
N ALA A 107 -7.28 -22.67 -7.67
CA ALA A 107 -5.83 -22.85 -7.58
C ALA A 107 -5.12 -22.24 -8.80
N GLU A 108 -5.62 -22.47 -10.01
CA GLU A 108 -5.06 -21.91 -11.24
C GLU A 108 -5.10 -20.38 -11.24
N LYS A 109 -6.23 -19.79 -10.81
CA LYS A 109 -6.32 -18.32 -10.64
C LYS A 109 -5.29 -17.82 -9.65
N ASN A 110 -5.16 -18.47 -8.49
CA ASN A 110 -4.20 -18.07 -7.46
C ASN A 110 -2.75 -18.19 -7.96
N VAL A 111 -2.42 -19.23 -8.74
CA VAL A 111 -1.08 -19.39 -9.32
C VAL A 111 -0.79 -18.28 -10.34
N LYS A 112 -1.77 -17.92 -11.18
CA LYS A 112 -1.63 -16.80 -12.13
C LYS A 112 -1.44 -15.47 -11.42
N GLU A 113 -2.25 -15.19 -10.40
CA GLU A 113 -2.14 -13.99 -9.57
C GLU A 113 -0.79 -13.92 -8.85
N LEU A 114 -0.35 -15.05 -8.28
CA LEU A 114 0.95 -15.15 -7.64
C LEU A 114 2.09 -14.93 -8.63
N GLY A 115 2.02 -15.50 -9.84
CA GLY A 115 2.99 -15.29 -10.90
C GLY A 115 3.17 -13.80 -11.25
N LEU A 116 2.05 -13.08 -11.43
CA LEU A 116 2.07 -11.63 -11.67
C LEU A 116 2.71 -10.87 -10.50
N SER A 117 2.37 -11.24 -9.26
CA SER A 117 2.94 -10.61 -8.07
C SER A 117 4.46 -10.83 -7.96
N VAL A 118 4.94 -12.04 -8.26
CA VAL A 118 6.36 -12.39 -8.23
C VAL A 118 7.12 -11.63 -9.31
N ASP A 119 6.54 -11.48 -10.50
CA ASP A 119 7.19 -10.73 -11.58
C ASP A 119 7.26 -9.22 -11.29
N LEU A 120 6.22 -8.65 -10.66
CA LEU A 120 6.27 -7.29 -10.14
C LEU A 120 7.35 -7.14 -9.06
N MET A 121 7.37 -8.03 -8.08
CA MET A 121 8.38 -8.03 -7.02
C MET A 121 9.81 -8.15 -7.57
N LYS A 122 10.04 -8.99 -8.59
CA LYS A 122 11.35 -9.10 -9.25
C LYS A 122 11.76 -7.78 -9.90
N LYS A 123 10.84 -7.10 -10.59
CA LYS A 123 11.12 -5.81 -11.24
C LYS A 123 11.42 -4.72 -10.21
N GLU A 124 10.60 -4.63 -9.16
CA GLU A 124 10.80 -3.65 -8.08
C GLU A 124 12.09 -3.93 -7.31
N SER A 125 12.39 -5.19 -7.01
CA SER A 125 13.63 -5.60 -6.35
C SER A 125 14.86 -5.20 -7.17
N LYS A 126 14.88 -5.48 -8.49
CA LYS A 126 15.97 -5.02 -9.36
C LYS A 126 16.15 -3.51 -9.33
N LYS A 127 15.05 -2.76 -9.44
CA LYS A 127 15.07 -1.29 -9.39
C LYS A 127 15.58 -0.75 -8.05
N LEU A 128 15.27 -1.43 -6.94
CA LEU A 128 15.76 -1.06 -5.62
C LEU A 128 17.25 -1.38 -5.45
N LEU A 129 17.69 -2.54 -5.94
CA LEU A 129 19.10 -2.93 -5.92
C LEU A 129 19.97 -1.98 -6.76
N GLU A 130 19.52 -1.61 -7.95
CA GLU A 130 20.21 -0.62 -8.80
C GLU A 130 20.33 0.73 -8.11
N ARG A 131 19.26 1.22 -7.46
CA ARG A 131 19.31 2.46 -6.69
C ARG A 131 20.22 2.37 -5.47
N ALA A 132 20.23 1.24 -4.78
CA ALA A 132 21.12 1.03 -3.64
C ALA A 132 22.59 1.02 -4.07
N ALA A 133 22.91 0.34 -5.18
CA ALA A 133 24.26 0.32 -5.74
C ALA A 133 24.74 1.71 -6.18
N LEU A 134 23.87 2.50 -6.83
CA LEU A 134 24.19 3.88 -7.18
C LEU A 134 24.41 4.76 -5.95
N ALA A 135 23.55 4.64 -4.93
CA ALA A 135 23.70 5.38 -3.68
C ALA A 135 25.00 5.00 -2.93
N GLU A 136 25.40 3.73 -2.98
CA GLU A 136 26.68 3.26 -2.43
C GLU A 136 27.86 3.89 -3.16
N GLU A 137 27.84 3.90 -4.50
CA GLU A 137 28.90 4.52 -5.30
C GLU A 137 29.01 6.02 -5.03
N GLU A 138 27.88 6.73 -4.96
CA GLU A 138 27.82 8.16 -4.64
C GLU A 138 28.32 8.44 -3.21
N MET A 139 27.97 7.60 -2.24
CA MET A 139 28.46 7.70 -0.86
C MET A 139 29.99 7.54 -0.81
N LEU A 140 30.52 6.51 -1.47
CA LEU A 140 31.97 6.25 -1.51
C LEU A 140 32.72 7.39 -2.21
N ARG A 141 32.17 7.90 -3.32
CA ARG A 141 32.72 9.05 -4.04
C ARG A 141 32.70 10.31 -3.18
N GLY A 142 31.58 10.58 -2.50
CA GLY A 142 31.45 11.70 -1.57
C GLY A 142 32.43 11.60 -0.40
N TYR A 143 32.58 10.41 0.18
CA TYR A 143 33.54 10.13 1.24
C TYR A 143 35.00 10.35 0.79
N ALA A 144 35.36 9.88 -0.42
CA ALA A 144 36.68 10.13 -1.00
C ALA A 144 36.93 11.64 -1.22
N GLY A 145 35.92 12.37 -1.69
CA GLY A 145 35.97 13.83 -1.84
C GLY A 145 36.18 14.55 -0.51
N LEU A 146 35.44 14.16 0.53
CA LEU A 146 35.61 14.68 1.90
C LEU A 146 37.01 14.41 2.43
N LYS A 147 37.52 13.17 2.28
CA LYS A 147 38.88 12.81 2.70
C LYS A 147 39.93 13.64 1.99
N HIS A 148 39.76 13.91 0.69
CA HIS A 148 40.69 14.74 -0.08
C HIS A 148 40.64 16.22 0.37
N ALA A 149 39.45 16.79 0.53
CA ALA A 149 39.28 18.16 1.02
C ALA A 149 39.83 18.33 2.45
N GLY A 150 39.61 17.32 3.32
CA GLY A 150 40.17 17.27 4.67
C GLY A 150 41.69 17.37 4.67
N ARG A 151 42.38 16.56 3.84
CA ARG A 151 43.85 16.64 3.68
C ARG A 151 44.32 18.02 3.20
N GLN A 152 43.62 18.61 2.23
CA GLN A 152 43.97 19.96 1.75
C GLN A 152 43.80 21.03 2.85
N ILE A 153 42.75 20.94 3.65
CA ILE A 153 42.52 21.86 4.78
C ILE A 153 43.59 21.67 5.84
N GLN A 154 43.94 20.44 6.20
CA GLN A 154 45.02 20.14 7.14
C GLN A 154 46.37 20.70 6.67
N HIS A 155 46.71 20.51 5.40
CA HIS A 155 47.91 21.11 4.82
C HIS A 155 47.90 22.65 4.92
N ARG A 156 46.75 23.28 4.66
CA ARG A 156 46.59 24.74 4.82
C ARG A 156 46.74 25.18 6.28
N VAL A 157 46.21 24.42 7.24
CA VAL A 157 46.40 24.70 8.68
C VAL A 157 47.88 24.65 9.04
N MET A 158 48.63 23.66 8.56
CA MET A 158 50.08 23.57 8.80
C MET A 158 50.84 24.75 8.19
N SER A 159 50.47 25.16 6.96
CA SER A 159 51.05 26.34 6.33
C SER A 159 50.74 27.63 7.10
N VAL A 160 49.48 27.83 7.55
CA VAL A 160 49.09 28.98 8.37
C VAL A 160 49.83 28.98 9.71
N CYS A 161 49.97 27.82 10.36
CA CYS A 161 50.71 27.69 11.61
C CYS A 161 52.20 28.04 11.44
N GLY A 162 52.80 27.67 10.30
CA GLY A 162 54.18 28.06 9.97
C GLY A 162 54.35 29.57 9.80
N VAL A 163 53.42 30.22 9.08
CA VAL A 163 53.43 31.69 8.92
C VAL A 163 53.12 32.41 10.23
N GLU A 164 52.21 31.87 11.06
CA GLU A 164 51.92 32.38 12.40
C GLU A 164 53.17 32.37 13.28
N ALA A 165 53.96 31.29 13.25
CA ALA A 165 55.22 31.19 13.98
C ALA A 165 56.24 32.24 13.50
N GLN A 166 56.42 32.37 12.17
CA GLN A 166 57.33 33.39 11.61
C GLN A 166 56.90 34.82 11.98
N ALA A 167 55.59 35.10 11.98
CA ALA A 167 55.07 36.40 12.39
C ALA A 167 55.31 36.67 13.89
N ALA A 168 55.20 35.64 14.74
CA ALA A 168 55.52 35.73 16.17
C ALA A 168 57.02 36.02 16.39
N ASP A 169 57.91 35.29 15.70
CA ASP A 169 59.35 35.52 15.78
C ASP A 169 59.72 36.95 15.34
N LEU A 170 59.09 37.45 14.27
CA LEU A 170 59.30 38.83 13.80
C LEU A 170 58.77 39.87 14.79
N MET A 171 57.62 39.60 15.41
CA MET A 171 57.06 40.48 16.44
C MET A 171 57.98 40.56 17.67
N ASP A 172 58.59 39.44 18.06
CA ASP A 172 59.54 39.36 19.17
C ASP A 172 60.84 40.11 18.85
N MET A 173 61.42 39.93 17.65
CA MET A 173 62.57 40.71 17.19
C MET A 173 62.29 42.22 17.20
N LEU A 174 61.13 42.64 16.68
CA LEU A 174 60.76 44.05 16.68
C LEU A 174 60.58 44.60 18.09
N ARG A 175 60.27 43.77 19.08
CA ARG A 175 60.03 44.16 20.47
C ARG A 175 61.29 44.69 21.15
N GLU A 176 62.46 44.23 20.71
CA GLU A 176 63.77 44.63 21.21
C GLU A 176 64.23 46.01 20.70
N ILE A 177 63.71 46.47 19.55
CA ILE A 177 64.11 47.73 18.92
C ILE A 177 63.21 48.89 19.39
N PRO A 178 63.71 49.86 20.18
CA PRO A 178 62.95 51.06 20.51
C PRO A 178 62.95 52.04 19.32
N GLY A 179 61.80 52.23 18.67
CA GLY A 179 61.67 53.17 17.55
C GLY A 179 60.22 53.36 17.07
N ARG A 180 59.91 54.53 16.50
CA ARG A 180 58.55 54.86 16.01
C ARG A 180 58.14 54.00 14.81
N GLU A 181 59.07 53.71 13.91
CA GLU A 181 58.81 52.84 12.75
C GLU A 181 58.60 51.38 13.17
N ALA A 182 59.42 50.88 14.11
CA ALA A 182 59.25 49.57 14.71
C ALA A 182 57.87 49.43 15.38
N LEU A 183 57.38 50.48 16.06
CA LEU A 183 56.03 50.48 16.66
C LEU A 183 54.93 50.31 15.60
N LYS A 184 55.06 50.97 14.44
CA LYS A 184 54.10 50.84 13.33
C LYS A 184 54.10 49.41 12.77
N LEU A 185 55.28 48.83 12.55
CA LEU A 185 55.42 47.44 12.09
C LEU A 185 54.86 46.43 13.09
N ARG A 186 55.07 46.65 14.40
CA ARG A 186 54.47 45.80 15.45
C ARG A 186 52.95 45.80 15.39
N ALA A 187 52.33 46.97 15.17
CA ALA A 187 50.87 47.05 15.04
C ALA A 187 50.36 46.31 13.79
N GLU A 188 51.10 46.41 12.68
CA GLU A 188 50.78 45.72 11.43
C GLU A 188 50.90 44.19 11.58
N ILE A 189 51.99 43.70 12.17
CA ILE A 189 52.20 42.26 12.42
C ILE A 189 51.18 41.73 13.44
N ALA A 190 50.84 42.50 14.48
CA ALA A 190 49.79 42.12 15.43
C ALA A 190 48.43 41.97 14.72
N SER A 191 48.11 42.89 13.80
CA SER A 191 46.91 42.80 12.96
C SER A 191 46.93 41.53 12.10
N MET A 192 48.02 41.28 11.36
CA MET A 192 48.19 40.08 10.54
C MET A 192 48.09 38.78 11.36
N THR A 193 48.73 38.73 12.53
CA THR A 193 48.71 37.58 13.44
C THR A 193 47.30 37.28 13.94
N SER A 194 46.52 38.33 14.27
CA SER A 194 45.13 38.15 14.69
C SER A 194 44.26 37.56 13.58
N LEU A 195 44.47 38.01 12.32
CA LEU A 195 43.78 37.46 11.15
C LEU A 195 44.15 35.99 10.92
N LEU A 196 45.44 35.64 10.99
CA LEU A 196 45.91 34.25 10.82
C LEU A 196 45.34 33.33 11.90
N LYS A 197 45.29 33.77 13.16
CA LYS A 197 44.65 33.03 14.26
C LYS A 197 43.17 32.79 14.00
N GLN A 198 42.44 33.80 13.53
CA GLN A 198 41.03 33.66 13.19
C GLN A 198 40.81 32.67 12.03
N GLN A 199 41.67 32.72 11.00
CA GLN A 199 41.64 31.76 9.90
C GLN A 199 41.91 30.34 10.39
N ARG A 200 42.93 30.14 11.22
CA ARG A 200 43.27 28.85 11.82
C ARG A 200 42.10 28.26 12.60
N ILE A 201 41.50 29.01 13.51
CA ILE A 201 40.32 28.56 14.28
C ILE A 201 39.17 28.16 13.35
N THR A 202 38.98 28.88 12.25
CA THR A 202 37.94 28.57 11.26
C THR A 202 38.23 27.25 10.52
N LEU A 203 39.48 27.00 10.16
CA LEU A 203 39.91 25.76 9.52
C LEU A 203 39.86 24.57 10.49
N ASP A 204 40.30 24.75 11.73
CA ASP A 204 40.24 23.71 12.78
C ASP A 204 38.79 23.29 13.07
N LYS A 205 37.85 24.24 13.09
CA LYS A 205 36.41 23.94 13.18
C LYS A 205 35.92 23.08 12.02
N ARG A 206 36.48 23.22 10.81
CA ARG A 206 36.12 22.38 9.66
C ARG A 206 36.72 20.98 9.79
N ILE A 207 37.95 20.88 10.27
CA ILE A 207 38.62 19.61 10.56
C ILE A 207 37.80 18.81 11.59
N MET A 208 37.40 19.43 12.70
CA MET A 208 36.55 18.80 13.71
C MET A 208 35.25 18.25 13.13
N LYS A 209 34.59 19.01 12.24
CA LYS A 209 33.38 18.53 11.54
C LYS A 209 33.63 17.32 10.64
N PHE A 210 34.80 17.20 10.02
CA PHE A 210 35.13 16.00 9.24
C PHE A 210 35.39 14.78 10.14
N SER A 211 36.00 15.00 11.30
CA SER A 211 36.22 13.94 12.30
C SER A 211 34.91 13.45 12.93
N GLU A 212 33.96 14.35 13.19
CA GLU A 212 32.59 13.99 13.61
C GLU A 212 31.87 13.11 12.56
N LEU A 213 32.20 13.28 11.28
CA LEU A 213 31.67 12.46 10.17
C LEU A 213 32.44 11.14 9.98
N GLY A 214 33.41 10.81 10.85
CA GLY A 214 34.19 9.58 10.79
C GLY A 214 35.25 9.55 9.68
N VAL A 215 35.60 10.71 9.10
CA VAL A 215 36.67 10.79 8.09
C VAL A 215 38.02 10.83 8.81
N PRO A 216 38.96 9.92 8.52
CA PRO A 216 40.25 9.88 9.22
C PRO A 216 41.12 11.09 8.85
N GLU A 217 41.75 11.69 9.87
CA GLU A 217 42.67 12.83 9.76
C GLU A 217 44.12 12.44 9.40
N LYS A 218 44.38 11.17 9.08
CA LYS A 218 45.71 10.62 8.77
C LYS A 218 45.69 9.80 7.48
#